data_AF-A0A3N5NCP3-F1
#
_entry.id   AF-A0A3N5NCP3-F1
#
_cell.length_a   1.000
_cell.length_b   1.000
_cell.length_c   1.000
_cell.angle_alpha   90.00
_cell.angle_beta   90.00
_cell.angle_gamma   90.00
#
_symmetry.space_group_name_H-M   'P 1'
#
loop_
_entity.id
_entity.type
_entity.pdbx_description
1 polymer ?
#
loop_
_entity_poly.entity_id
_entity_poly.type
_entity_poly.pdbx_seq_one_letter_code
_entity_poly.pdbx_strand_id
1 'polypeptide(L)'
;MSPAGARLPTGAQQAQPLHSQHRPFNHAVSCKTRATSVRSVSAPRQGEVCRFQPMRTFLAYSSLLCLVLASSGATAFDFGDVMQKAGELAVRPYKPRSSNLPDELRKLSFQQHQSIRYRPDRALWREGRTNFEVSFVHMGMSFDRAVTINEVSSDGIRRVAFDPQAFDYGALKPGLATRAAGLGFAGFRVHYPL
;
A
#
# COMPACT_ATOMS: atom_id res chain seq x y z
N MET A 1 16.23 -44.38 -52.75
CA MET A 1 17.00 -43.30 -53.42
C MET A 1 16.16 -42.03 -53.43
N SER A 2 16.45 -41.10 -52.52
CA SER A 2 16.50 -39.66 -52.78
C SER A 2 17.05 -38.95 -51.53
N PRO A 3 17.95 -37.95 -51.64
CA PRO A 3 18.81 -37.51 -50.54
C PRO A 3 18.60 -36.03 -50.13
N ALA A 4 19.47 -35.56 -49.22
CA ALA A 4 19.75 -34.18 -48.79
C ALA A 4 18.74 -33.57 -47.78
N GLY A 5 19.13 -33.09 -46.58
CA GLY A 5 20.30 -32.26 -46.23
C GLY A 5 19.90 -30.78 -46.46
N ALA A 6 19.89 -29.85 -45.51
CA ALA A 6 20.83 -29.62 -44.43
C ALA A 6 20.23 -28.73 -43.31
N ARG A 7 20.93 -28.75 -42.17
CA ARG A 7 20.76 -27.91 -40.98
C ARG A 7 21.16 -26.47 -41.25
N LEU A 8 20.51 -25.53 -40.57
CA LEU A 8 21.08 -24.53 -39.63
C LEU A 8 19.96 -23.52 -39.30
N PRO A 9 19.80 -23.14 -38.01
CA PRO A 9 20.09 -21.74 -37.73
C PRO A 9 21.08 -21.55 -36.58
N THR A 10 22.11 -20.77 -36.90
CA THR A 10 23.06 -20.10 -36.03
C THR A 10 22.35 -19.05 -35.18
N GLY A 11 22.64 -18.98 -33.87
CA GLY A 11 22.24 -17.84 -33.05
C GLY A 11 22.14 -18.09 -31.54
N ALA A 12 23.19 -18.61 -30.92
CA ALA A 12 23.46 -18.45 -29.49
C ALA A 12 23.75 -16.95 -29.23
N GLN A 13 23.06 -16.24 -28.33
CA GLN A 13 23.17 -16.25 -26.86
C GLN A 13 24.10 -15.13 -26.31
N GLN A 14 23.50 -14.33 -25.41
CA GLN A 14 24.09 -13.59 -24.28
C GLN A 14 25.01 -12.38 -24.51
N ALA A 15 24.57 -11.21 -24.00
CA ALA A 15 25.04 -10.61 -22.73
C ALA A 15 25.05 -9.07 -22.82
N GLN A 16 24.21 -8.43 -22.00
CA GLN A 16 24.39 -7.04 -21.56
C GLN A 16 25.14 -7.07 -20.23
N PRO A 17 26.16 -6.21 -20.03
CA PRO A 17 26.20 -5.47 -18.77
C PRO A 17 26.87 -4.08 -18.85
N LEU A 18 26.78 -3.35 -17.73
CA LEU A 18 27.28 -2.01 -17.43
C LEU A 18 26.47 -0.86 -18.08
N HIS A 19 25.95 0.13 -17.38
CA HIS A 19 26.61 0.86 -16.29
C HIS A 19 25.55 1.57 -15.42
N SER A 20 25.55 1.26 -14.13
CA SER A 20 24.94 2.08 -13.07
C SER A 20 25.82 3.31 -12.87
N GLN A 21 25.28 4.52 -13.06
CA GLN A 21 25.87 5.73 -12.49
C GLN A 21 24.79 6.62 -11.87
N HIS A 22 24.82 6.60 -10.54
CA HIS A 22 24.31 7.65 -9.68
C HIS A 22 24.95 9.00 -10.03
N ARG A 23 24.14 10.06 -10.09
CA ARG A 23 24.59 11.43 -9.77
C ARG A 23 23.48 12.18 -9.05
N PRO A 24 23.68 12.60 -7.79
CA PRO A 24 22.96 13.72 -7.22
C PRO A 24 23.81 14.98 -7.38
N PHE A 25 23.25 16.05 -7.94
CA PHE A 25 23.84 17.39 -7.81
C PHE A 25 22.72 18.38 -7.52
N ASN A 26 22.57 18.66 -6.22
CA ASN A 26 21.80 19.77 -5.69
C ASN A 26 22.46 21.09 -6.12
N HIS A 27 21.78 21.89 -6.93
CA HIS A 27 22.13 23.29 -7.14
C HIS A 27 21.29 24.17 -6.23
N ALA A 28 21.86 24.54 -5.08
CA ALA A 28 21.35 25.62 -4.26
C ALA A 28 21.75 26.95 -4.91
N VAL A 29 20.77 27.67 -5.46
CA VAL A 29 20.95 29.02 -6.00
C VAL A 29 20.88 30.01 -4.84
N SER A 30 22.03 30.57 -4.51
CA SER A 30 22.22 31.63 -3.52
C SER A 30 21.69 32.97 -4.06
N CYS A 31 20.53 33.44 -3.59
CA CYS A 31 20.04 34.78 -3.86
C CYS A 31 20.68 35.79 -2.90
N LYS A 32 21.47 36.71 -3.44
CA LYS A 32 22.25 37.72 -2.70
C LYS A 32 21.45 39.03 -2.67
N THR A 33 20.62 39.23 -1.65
CA THR A 33 19.89 40.50 -1.47
C THR A 33 20.77 41.53 -0.77
N ARG A 34 21.07 42.58 -1.52
CA ARG A 34 21.78 43.79 -1.10
C ARG A 34 20.81 44.66 -0.30
N ALA A 35 21.09 44.89 0.98
CA ALA A 35 20.38 45.88 1.79
C ALA A 35 21.34 47.00 2.18
N THR A 36 20.93 48.22 1.83
CA THR A 36 21.67 49.46 1.87
C THR A 36 21.39 50.19 3.19
N SER A 37 22.46 50.69 3.81
CA SER A 37 22.57 51.90 4.66
C SER A 37 21.43 52.24 5.62
N VAL A 38 21.73 52.33 6.93
CA VAL A 38 21.43 53.52 7.75
C VAL A 38 22.51 53.70 8.82
N ARG A 39 22.96 54.95 9.00
CA ARG A 39 23.92 55.41 10.02
C ARG A 39 23.36 55.22 11.44
N SER A 40 24.16 54.65 12.32
CA SER A 40 23.96 54.67 13.76
C SER A 40 24.32 56.06 14.30
N VAL A 41 23.34 56.72 14.92
CA VAL A 41 23.55 57.89 15.77
C VAL A 41 23.79 57.40 17.19
N SER A 42 24.82 57.96 17.81
CA SER A 42 25.36 57.67 19.13
C SER A 42 24.40 57.97 20.29
N ALA A 43 24.54 57.14 21.32
CA ALA A 43 23.79 57.10 22.58
C ALA A 43 23.92 58.36 23.45
N PRO A 44 22.92 58.59 24.34
CA PRO A 44 23.16 59.22 25.63
C PRO A 44 22.97 58.25 26.81
N ARG A 45 23.50 58.72 27.94
CA ARG A 45 23.88 58.03 29.17
C ARG A 45 22.72 57.45 30.00
N GLN A 46 23.13 56.40 30.70
CA GLN A 46 22.59 55.78 31.92
C GLN A 46 21.68 56.69 32.78
N GLY A 47 20.49 56.18 33.05
CA GLY A 47 19.55 56.61 34.07
C GLY A 47 18.85 55.38 34.65
N GLU A 48 18.54 55.43 35.93
CA GLU A 48 18.40 54.31 36.85
C GLU A 48 17.22 53.34 36.62
N VAL A 49 17.52 52.08 36.94
CA VAL A 49 16.71 51.06 37.62
C VAL A 49 15.22 51.37 37.83
N CYS A 50 14.39 50.70 37.03
CA CYS A 50 13.09 50.18 37.49
C CYS A 50 13.01 48.71 37.07
N ARG A 51 13.21 47.80 38.03
CA ARG A 51 13.16 46.34 37.86
C ARG A 51 11.71 45.91 37.69
N PHE A 52 11.14 46.12 36.50
CA PHE A 52 9.80 45.62 36.15
C PHE A 52 9.95 44.20 35.62
N GLN A 53 9.48 43.21 36.38
CA GLN A 53 9.57 41.80 36.03
C GLN A 53 8.24 41.30 35.46
N PRO A 54 8.10 41.18 34.12
CA PRO A 54 7.09 40.29 33.54
C PRO A 54 7.72 39.35 32.49
N MET A 55 8.91 38.80 32.75
CA MET A 55 9.60 37.89 31.82
C MET A 55 9.50 36.42 32.25
N ARG A 56 8.35 36.02 32.81
CA ARG A 56 8.10 34.60 33.18
C ARG A 56 6.77 34.04 32.71
N THR A 57 5.84 34.88 32.25
CA THR A 57 4.48 34.45 31.84
C THR A 57 4.32 34.25 30.33
N PHE A 58 5.16 34.87 29.50
CA PHE A 58 5.07 34.75 28.04
C PHE A 58 5.53 33.39 27.48
N LEU A 59 6.48 32.72 28.14
CA LEU A 59 6.98 31.41 27.71
C LEU A 59 5.99 30.26 27.99
N ALA A 60 5.14 30.40 29.01
CA ALA A 60 4.17 29.39 29.39
C ALA A 60 2.96 29.33 28.44
N TYR A 61 2.58 30.47 27.83
CA TYR A 61 1.47 30.52 26.88
C TYR A 61 1.85 29.94 25.51
N SER A 62 3.11 30.08 25.09
CA SER A 62 3.59 29.51 23.81
C SER A 62 3.66 27.97 23.86
N SER A 63 4.01 27.38 25.01
CA SER A 63 4.00 25.91 25.15
C SER A 63 2.58 25.35 25.19
N LEU A 64 1.63 26.09 25.77
CA LEU A 64 0.23 25.66 25.86
C LEU A 64 -0.48 25.72 24.49
N LEU A 65 -0.15 26.72 23.66
CA LEU A 65 -0.70 26.85 22.31
C LEU A 65 -0.22 25.72 21.37
N CYS A 66 1.01 25.23 21.55
CA CYS A 66 1.57 24.16 20.73
C CYS A 66 0.91 22.80 20.98
N LEU A 67 0.42 22.54 22.21
CA LEU A 67 -0.25 21.29 22.56
C LEU A 67 -1.66 21.16 21.95
N VAL A 68 -2.36 22.29 21.74
CA VAL A 68 -3.72 22.32 21.17
C VAL A 68 -3.72 22.05 19.66
N LEU A 69 -2.67 22.46 18.95
CA LEU A 69 -2.50 22.25 17.50
C LEU A 69 -2.05 20.84 17.11
N ALA A 70 -1.63 20.00 18.07
CA ALA A 70 -1.18 18.63 17.83
C ALA A 70 -2.32 17.60 17.71
N SER A 71 -3.58 18.04 17.79
CA SER A 71 -4.76 17.20 17.54
C SER A 71 -4.90 16.94 16.04
N SER A 72 -4.00 16.14 15.48
CA SER A 72 -4.23 15.50 14.19
C SER A 72 -5.40 14.54 14.38
N GLY A 73 -6.61 14.99 14.04
CA GLY A 73 -7.79 14.14 14.02
C GLY A 73 -7.47 12.93 13.15
N ALA A 74 -7.47 11.75 13.75
CA ALA A 74 -7.42 10.51 13.00
C ALA A 74 -8.62 10.51 12.06
N THR A 75 -8.36 10.64 10.75
CA THR A 75 -9.40 10.55 9.72
C THR A 75 -9.89 9.11 9.72
N ALA A 76 -10.97 8.84 10.45
CA ALA A 76 -11.63 7.55 10.45
C ALA A 76 -12.24 7.29 9.06
N PHE A 77 -12.03 6.08 8.54
CA PHE A 77 -12.66 5.66 7.28
C PHE A 77 -14.17 5.64 7.43
N ASP A 78 -14.89 6.24 6.48
CA ASP A 78 -16.35 6.28 6.48
C ASP A 78 -16.94 6.02 5.08
N PHE A 79 -18.26 5.82 5.03
CA PHE A 79 -19.02 5.66 3.80
C PHE A 79 -18.81 6.82 2.81
N GLY A 80 -18.60 8.04 3.31
CA GLY A 80 -18.27 9.22 2.50
C GLY A 80 -17.04 9.01 1.61
N ASP A 81 -16.00 8.34 2.11
CA ASP A 81 -14.77 8.06 1.35
C ASP A 81 -15.06 7.12 0.17
N VAL A 82 -15.95 6.15 0.38
CA VAL A 82 -16.38 5.19 -0.66
C VAL A 82 -17.21 5.91 -1.71
N MET A 83 -18.14 6.77 -1.29
CA MET A 83 -18.95 7.57 -2.21
C MET A 83 -18.09 8.50 -3.06
N GLN A 84 -17.14 9.20 -2.46
CA GLN A 84 -16.22 10.08 -3.17
C GLN A 84 -15.43 9.29 -4.22
N LYS A 85 -14.82 8.17 -3.83
CA LYS A 85 -14.07 7.32 -4.76
C LYS A 85 -14.94 6.76 -5.89
N ALA A 86 -16.17 6.38 -5.58
CA ALA A 86 -17.12 5.91 -6.60
C ALA A 86 -17.49 7.05 -7.58
N GLY A 87 -17.73 8.26 -7.09
CA GLY A 87 -18.00 9.45 -7.91
C GLY A 87 -16.83 9.79 -8.83
N GLU A 88 -15.60 9.77 -8.31
CA GLU A 88 -14.38 9.99 -9.10
C GLU A 88 -14.19 8.94 -10.21
N LEU A 89 -14.60 7.69 -9.96
CA LEU A 89 -14.52 6.61 -10.96
C LEU A 89 -15.65 6.68 -11.99
N ALA A 90 -16.84 7.13 -11.59
CA ALA A 90 -18.02 7.20 -12.47
C ALA A 90 -17.84 8.20 -13.63
N VAL A 91 -17.08 9.27 -13.42
CA VAL A 91 -16.79 10.29 -14.46
C VAL A 91 -15.63 9.91 -15.38
N ARG A 92 -14.92 8.81 -15.10
CA ARG A 92 -13.77 8.35 -15.90
C ARG A 92 -14.22 7.27 -16.91
N PRO A 93 -13.58 7.16 -18.08
CA PRO A 93 -13.82 6.05 -18.99
C PRO A 93 -13.60 4.70 -18.30
N TYR A 94 -14.49 3.74 -18.56
CA TYR A 94 -14.38 2.39 -18.00
C TYR A 94 -13.06 1.74 -18.43
N LYS A 95 -12.27 1.30 -17.44
CA LYS A 95 -11.06 0.51 -17.67
C LYS A 95 -11.35 -0.96 -17.37
N PRO A 96 -11.29 -1.87 -18.37
CA PRO A 96 -11.44 -3.29 -18.10
C PRO A 96 -10.33 -3.75 -17.15
N ARG A 97 -10.68 -4.63 -16.22
CA ARG A 97 -9.70 -5.23 -15.31
C ARG A 97 -9.00 -6.36 -16.06
N SER A 98 -7.67 -6.38 -16.06
CA SER A 98 -6.91 -7.50 -16.60
C SER A 98 -7.03 -8.72 -15.68
N SER A 99 -7.16 -9.89 -16.28
CA SER A 99 -7.02 -11.17 -15.58
C SER A 99 -5.57 -11.62 -15.66
N ASN A 100 -4.96 -11.86 -14.49
CA ASN A 100 -3.63 -12.46 -14.38
C ASN A 100 -3.70 -13.94 -13.99
N LEU A 101 -4.85 -14.60 -14.18
CA LEU A 101 -5.08 -15.97 -13.76
C LEU A 101 -4.36 -16.99 -14.68
N PRO A 102 -3.43 -17.81 -14.17
CA PRO A 102 -2.80 -18.88 -14.92
C PRO A 102 -3.79 -19.91 -15.47
N ASP A 103 -3.46 -20.49 -16.63
CA ASP A 103 -4.27 -21.49 -17.30
C ASP A 103 -4.60 -22.71 -16.43
N GLU A 104 -3.67 -23.12 -15.56
CA GLU A 104 -3.87 -24.25 -14.65
C GLU A 104 -5.02 -24.02 -13.67
N LEU A 105 -5.16 -22.79 -13.17
CA LEU A 105 -6.26 -22.39 -12.27
C LEU A 105 -7.55 -22.08 -13.03
N ARG A 106 -7.44 -21.62 -14.29
CA ARG A 106 -8.59 -21.33 -15.16
C ARG A 106 -9.30 -22.60 -15.63
N LYS A 107 -8.55 -23.68 -15.86
CA LYS A 107 -9.06 -24.97 -16.38
C LYS A 107 -9.49 -25.94 -15.28
N LEU A 108 -9.58 -25.50 -14.02
CA LEU A 108 -10.07 -26.33 -12.93
C LEU A 108 -11.55 -26.72 -13.15
N SER A 109 -11.89 -27.97 -12.86
CA SER A 109 -13.29 -28.38 -12.79
C SER A 109 -13.96 -27.79 -11.55
N PHE A 110 -15.29 -27.79 -11.53
CA PHE A 110 -16.06 -27.29 -10.38
C PHE A 110 -15.70 -27.99 -9.07
N GLN A 111 -15.57 -29.32 -9.12
CA GLN A 111 -15.21 -30.13 -7.95
C GLN A 111 -13.80 -29.78 -7.45
N GLN A 112 -12.86 -29.55 -8.38
CA GLN A 112 -11.50 -29.14 -8.06
C GLN A 112 -11.43 -27.74 -7.46
N HIS A 113 -12.22 -26.79 -7.97
CA HIS A 113 -12.27 -25.44 -7.38
C HIS A 113 -12.87 -25.47 -5.97
N GLN A 114 -13.93 -26.26 -5.75
CA GLN A 114 -14.53 -26.43 -4.42
C GLN A 114 -13.64 -27.17 -3.41
N SER A 115 -12.72 -28.03 -3.87
CA SER A 115 -11.78 -28.69 -2.98
C SER A 115 -10.73 -27.72 -2.44
N ILE A 116 -10.51 -26.57 -3.09
CA ILE A 116 -9.63 -25.52 -2.56
C ILE A 116 -10.32 -24.85 -1.39
N ARG A 117 -9.81 -25.07 -0.17
CA ARG A 117 -10.38 -24.53 1.06
C ARG A 117 -9.44 -23.56 1.72
N TYR A 118 -9.99 -22.49 2.29
CA TYR A 118 -9.20 -21.63 3.15
C TYR A 118 -8.92 -22.34 4.48
N ARG A 119 -7.68 -22.27 4.95
CA ARG A 119 -7.27 -22.93 6.20
C ARG A 119 -7.91 -22.20 7.38
N PRO A 120 -8.75 -22.86 8.21
CA PRO A 120 -9.43 -22.20 9.32
C PRO A 120 -8.48 -21.57 10.33
N ASP A 121 -7.29 -22.13 10.54
CA ASP A 121 -6.25 -21.57 11.41
C ASP A 121 -5.67 -20.25 10.91
N ARG A 122 -5.88 -19.91 9.63
CA ARG A 122 -5.44 -18.65 9.01
C ARG A 122 -6.58 -17.63 8.88
N ALA A 123 -7.79 -17.94 9.37
CA ALA A 123 -8.95 -17.05 9.29
C ALA A 123 -8.66 -15.69 9.92
N LEU A 124 -9.08 -14.63 9.23
CA LEU A 124 -8.96 -13.27 9.75
C LEU A 124 -9.86 -13.13 10.99
N TRP A 125 -9.33 -12.49 12.03
CA TRP A 125 -9.95 -12.27 13.35
C TRP A 125 -10.13 -13.50 14.24
N ARG A 126 -9.65 -14.68 13.84
CA ARG A 126 -9.69 -15.89 14.66
C ARG A 126 -9.00 -15.75 16.01
N GLU A 127 -7.84 -15.10 16.05
CA GLU A 127 -7.08 -14.86 17.29
C GLU A 127 -7.60 -13.63 18.07
N GLY A 128 -8.58 -12.92 17.51
CA GLY A 128 -9.16 -11.72 18.10
C GLY A 128 -10.19 -12.03 19.18
N ARG A 129 -10.68 -10.95 19.83
CA ARG A 129 -11.75 -11.03 20.82
C ARG A 129 -13.15 -11.06 20.21
N THR A 130 -13.27 -11.31 18.91
CA THR A 130 -14.52 -11.25 18.15
C THR A 130 -15.04 -12.64 17.84
N ASN A 131 -16.36 -12.81 17.89
CA ASN A 131 -17.01 -14.05 17.46
C ASN A 131 -17.12 -14.18 15.92
N PHE A 132 -16.60 -13.20 15.18
CA PHE A 132 -16.59 -13.21 13.73
C PHE A 132 -15.25 -13.74 13.23
N GLU A 133 -15.31 -14.67 12.28
CA GLU A 133 -14.15 -15.12 11.52
C GLU A 133 -14.38 -14.83 10.04
N VAL A 134 -13.35 -14.37 9.33
CA VAL A 134 -13.44 -14.12 7.89
C VAL A 134 -12.51 -15.09 7.14
N SER A 135 -13.12 -15.84 6.23
CA SER A 135 -12.44 -16.75 5.32
C SER A 135 -12.42 -16.19 3.90
N PHE A 136 -11.36 -16.43 3.15
CA PHE A 136 -11.21 -15.92 1.78
C PHE A 136 -11.51 -16.98 0.72
N VAL A 137 -11.89 -16.52 -0.47
CA VAL A 137 -12.17 -17.38 -1.63
C VAL A 137 -11.05 -17.24 -2.65
N HIS A 138 -10.53 -18.38 -3.12
CA HIS A 138 -9.44 -18.45 -4.09
C HIS A 138 -9.95 -18.15 -5.52
N MET A 139 -9.14 -17.43 -6.32
CA MET A 139 -9.39 -17.22 -7.75
C MET A 139 -9.27 -18.53 -8.54
N GLY A 140 -10.07 -18.71 -9.59
CA GLY A 140 -10.07 -19.95 -10.35
C GLY A 140 -11.34 -20.13 -11.17
N MET A 141 -11.28 -20.99 -12.18
CA MET A 141 -12.37 -21.18 -13.14
C MET A 141 -12.83 -19.85 -13.74
N SER A 142 -14.07 -19.41 -13.43
CA SER A 142 -14.67 -18.17 -13.91
C SER A 142 -14.36 -16.96 -13.01
N PHE A 143 -13.72 -17.17 -11.86
CA PHE A 143 -13.27 -16.11 -10.96
C PHE A 143 -11.88 -15.62 -11.37
N ASP A 144 -11.85 -14.85 -12.45
CA ASP A 144 -10.63 -14.36 -13.09
C ASP A 144 -10.27 -12.90 -12.73
N ARG A 145 -11.12 -12.24 -11.93
CA ARG A 145 -10.94 -10.85 -11.47
C ARG A 145 -10.69 -10.81 -9.97
N ALA A 146 -9.52 -10.30 -9.60
CA ALA A 146 -9.17 -10.10 -8.20
C ALA A 146 -9.99 -8.98 -7.55
N VAL A 147 -10.34 -9.18 -6.28
CA VAL A 147 -10.87 -8.15 -5.39
C VAL A 147 -9.83 -7.72 -4.36
N THR A 148 -9.80 -6.42 -4.09
CA THR A 148 -8.97 -5.82 -3.05
C THR A 148 -9.77 -5.78 -1.76
N ILE A 149 -9.25 -6.41 -0.72
CA ILE A 149 -9.86 -6.45 0.61
C ILE A 149 -8.98 -5.66 1.57
N ASN A 150 -9.58 -4.72 2.28
CA ASN A 150 -8.94 -3.95 3.33
C ASN A 150 -9.68 -4.22 4.65
N GLU A 151 -8.92 -4.38 5.71
CA GLU A 151 -9.39 -4.39 7.08
C GLU A 151 -9.36 -2.96 7.62
N VAL A 152 -10.42 -2.55 8.29
CA VAL A 152 -10.52 -1.24 8.93
C VAL A 152 -10.65 -1.48 10.43
N SER A 153 -9.64 -1.07 11.20
CA SER A 153 -9.63 -1.17 12.66
C SER A 153 -9.36 0.21 13.30
N SER A 154 -9.35 0.25 14.64
CA SER A 154 -8.92 1.44 15.39
C SER A 154 -7.49 1.88 15.07
N ASP A 155 -6.66 0.95 14.60
CA ASP A 155 -5.24 1.19 14.28
C ASP A 155 -5.06 1.69 12.84
N GLY A 156 -6.14 1.70 12.05
CA GLY A 156 -6.16 2.23 10.69
C GLY A 156 -6.66 1.22 9.64
N ILE A 157 -6.34 1.50 8.37
CA ILE A 157 -6.73 0.68 7.23
C ILE A 157 -5.56 -0.19 6.78
N ARG A 158 -5.71 -1.52 6.86
CA ARG A 158 -4.71 -2.50 6.45
C ARG A 158 -5.16 -3.28 5.23
N ARG A 159 -4.32 -3.34 4.19
CA ARG A 159 -4.54 -4.22 3.04
C ARG A 159 -4.29 -5.68 3.45
N VAL A 160 -5.26 -6.55 3.25
CA VAL A 160 -5.08 -8.00 3.45
C VAL A 160 -4.29 -8.58 2.26
N ALA A 161 -3.07 -9.04 2.50
CA ALA A 161 -2.24 -9.65 1.46
C ALA A 161 -2.76 -11.04 1.07
N PHE A 162 -2.65 -11.37 -0.22
CA PHE A 162 -2.95 -12.71 -0.69
C PHE A 162 -1.78 -13.65 -0.33
N ASP A 163 -2.08 -14.72 0.40
CA ASP A 163 -1.14 -15.78 0.74
C ASP A 163 -1.64 -17.11 0.14
N PRO A 164 -0.95 -17.67 -0.87
CA PRO A 164 -1.29 -18.99 -1.41
C PRO A 164 -1.23 -20.10 -0.35
N GLN A 165 -0.34 -19.98 0.65
CA GLN A 165 -0.17 -20.99 1.71
C GLN A 165 -1.28 -20.96 2.76
N ALA A 166 -2.14 -19.94 2.73
CA ALA A 166 -3.36 -19.89 3.54
C ALA A 166 -4.49 -20.76 2.97
N PHE A 167 -4.30 -21.37 1.80
CA PHE A 167 -5.25 -22.27 1.17
C PHE A 167 -4.73 -23.71 1.17
N ASP A 168 -5.62 -24.64 1.46
CA ASP A 168 -5.43 -26.07 1.23
C ASP A 168 -5.93 -26.41 -0.18
N TYR A 169 -5.03 -26.92 -1.01
CA TYR A 169 -5.32 -27.34 -2.38
C TYR A 169 -5.70 -28.84 -2.46
N GLY A 170 -5.67 -29.58 -1.34
CA GLY A 170 -6.04 -30.99 -1.29
C GLY A 170 -5.23 -31.86 -2.27
N ALA A 171 -5.92 -32.73 -3.00
CA ALA A 171 -5.33 -33.64 -3.98
C ALA A 171 -5.10 -33.01 -5.38
N LEU A 172 -5.10 -31.68 -5.48
CA LEU A 172 -4.83 -31.01 -6.75
C LEU A 172 -3.34 -31.09 -7.12
N LYS A 173 -3.01 -30.72 -8.36
CA LYS A 173 -1.65 -30.83 -8.91
C LYS A 173 -0.62 -30.15 -7.99
N PRO A 174 0.53 -30.79 -7.73
CA PRO A 174 1.58 -30.20 -6.93
C PRO A 174 2.08 -28.89 -7.57
N GLY A 175 2.34 -27.87 -6.75
CA GLY A 175 2.84 -26.57 -7.21
C GLY A 175 1.77 -25.52 -7.52
N LEU A 176 0.48 -25.82 -7.36
CA LEU A 176 -0.61 -24.84 -7.53
C LEU A 176 -0.44 -23.60 -6.65
N ALA A 177 0.02 -23.76 -5.40
CA ALA A 177 0.31 -22.64 -4.50
C ALA A 177 1.38 -21.69 -5.09
N THR A 178 2.44 -22.24 -5.70
CA THR A 178 3.49 -21.44 -6.35
C THR A 178 2.95 -20.71 -7.58
N ARG A 179 2.07 -21.35 -8.36
CA ARG A 179 1.42 -20.72 -9.52
C ARG A 179 0.42 -19.64 -9.13
N ALA A 180 -0.14 -19.74 -7.92
CA ALA A 180 -1.02 -18.72 -7.37
C ALA A 180 -0.28 -17.51 -6.78
N ALA A 181 1.06 -17.53 -6.71
CA ALA A 181 1.83 -16.40 -6.23
C ALA A 181 1.54 -15.14 -7.07
N GLY A 182 1.23 -14.02 -6.39
CA GLY A 182 0.89 -12.75 -7.05
C GLY A 182 -0.56 -12.65 -7.55
N LEU A 183 -1.41 -13.63 -7.24
CA LEU A 183 -2.87 -13.51 -7.42
C LEU A 183 -3.51 -12.67 -6.31
N GLY A 184 -4.83 -12.49 -6.43
CA GLY A 184 -5.65 -11.88 -5.40
C GLY A 184 -6.75 -12.82 -4.91
N PHE A 185 -7.66 -12.27 -4.12
CA PHE A 185 -8.85 -12.98 -3.68
C PHE A 185 -9.95 -12.89 -4.73
N ALA A 186 -10.78 -13.93 -4.85
CA ALA A 186 -12.04 -13.85 -5.59
C ALA A 186 -13.16 -13.20 -4.76
N GLY A 187 -13.09 -13.34 -3.44
CA GLY A 187 -14.08 -12.84 -2.49
C GLY A 187 -13.75 -13.27 -1.06
N PHE A 188 -14.71 -13.08 -0.16
CA PHE A 188 -14.60 -13.47 1.24
C PHE A 188 -15.96 -13.96 1.77
N ARG A 189 -15.94 -14.63 2.92
CA ARG A 189 -17.10 -15.14 3.65
C ARG A 189 -16.92 -14.81 5.13
N VAL A 190 -18.02 -14.48 5.80
CA VAL A 190 -18.06 -14.19 7.23
C VAL A 190 -18.73 -15.36 7.94
N HIS A 191 -18.11 -15.83 9.02
CA HIS A 191 -18.60 -16.89 9.88
C HIS A 191 -18.93 -16.32 11.26
N TYR A 192 -20.01 -16.82 11.86
CA TYR A 192 -20.44 -16.48 13.21
C TYR A 192 -21.00 -17.74 13.89
N PRO A 193 -20.66 -18.03 15.15
CA PRO A 193 -21.22 -19.14 15.91
C PRO A 193 -22.65 -18.76 16.37
N LEU A 194 -23.65 -19.31 15.68
CA LEU A 194 -25.07 -19.17 16.05
C LEU A 194 -25.49 -20.21 17.10
#